data_AF-A0A9D6CX27-F1
#
_entry.id   AF-A0A9D6CX27-F1
#
_cell.length_a   1.000
_cell.length_b   1.000
_cell.length_c   1.000
_cell.angle_alpha   90.00
_cell.angle_beta   90.00
_cell.angle_gamma   90.00
#
_symmetry.space_group_name_H-M   'P 1'
#
loop_
_entity.id
_entity.type
_entity.pdbx_description
1 polymer ?
#
loop_
_entity_poly.entity_id
_entity_poly.type
_entity_poly.pdbx_seq_one_letter_code
_entity_poly.pdbx_strand_id
1 'polypeptide(L)'
;MAQQFTPEHIHEKTDAQVGPLVAFLIFMGVTVAASFGFTVVLFDFFTQRAQSFDQPVSPLQVKDETAPEPQLQVVPGLDRRLEQEAETERLNGYGWVDENARVVHIPIEKAIDVLLEKGVPVRQTAAATEAAEPAQ
;
A
#
# COMPACT_ATOMS: atom_id res chain seq x y z
N MET A 1 86.17 -19.13 -11.14
CA MET A 1 85.18 -19.93 -11.88
C MET A 1 83.82 -19.28 -11.67
N ALA A 2 83.31 -18.54 -12.66
CA ALA A 2 81.99 -17.92 -12.60
C ALA A 2 81.16 -18.51 -13.74
N GLN A 3 80.23 -19.39 -13.39
CA GLN A 3 79.34 -20.04 -14.33
C GLN A 3 78.16 -19.09 -14.56
N GLN A 4 78.17 -18.43 -15.72
CA GLN A 4 77.08 -17.54 -16.13
C GLN A 4 75.86 -18.40 -16.47
N PHE A 5 74.80 -18.29 -15.67
CA PHE A 5 73.48 -18.80 -16.01
C PHE A 5 72.86 -17.81 -17.00
N THR A 6 72.90 -18.13 -18.29
CA THR A 6 72.06 -17.45 -19.29
C THR A 6 70.68 -18.09 -19.23
N PRO A 7 69.62 -17.40 -18.78
CA PRO A 7 68.28 -17.91 -18.94
C PRO A 7 67.98 -17.97 -20.45
N GLU A 8 67.82 -19.17 -20.99
CA GLU A 8 67.25 -19.30 -22.33
C GLU A 8 65.88 -18.65 -22.31
N HIS A 9 65.72 -17.61 -23.13
CA HIS A 9 64.43 -16.99 -23.38
C HIS A 9 63.58 -17.96 -24.20
N ILE A 10 62.90 -18.90 -23.52
CA ILE A 10 61.87 -19.75 -24.13
C ILE A 10 60.71 -18.82 -24.53
N HIS A 11 60.76 -18.31 -25.76
CA HIS A 11 59.63 -17.64 -26.38
C HIS A 11 58.70 -18.71 -26.93
N GLU A 12 57.55 -18.90 -26.31
CA GLU A 12 56.47 -19.67 -26.90
C GLU A 12 55.92 -18.88 -28.10
N LYS A 13 56.30 -19.29 -29.31
CA LYS A 13 55.79 -18.75 -30.58
C LYS A 13 54.42 -19.34 -30.95
N THR A 14 53.53 -19.48 -29.97
CA THR A 14 52.14 -19.79 -30.27
C THR A 14 51.48 -18.47 -30.65
N ASP A 15 51.60 -18.09 -31.93
CA ASP A 15 50.87 -16.96 -32.48
C ASP A 15 49.38 -17.19 -32.26
N ALA A 16 48.70 -16.19 -31.70
CA ALA A 16 47.25 -16.24 -31.51
C ALA A 16 46.59 -16.55 -32.86
N GLN A 17 45.83 -17.64 -32.91
CA GLN A 17 45.20 -18.08 -34.16
C GLN A 17 44.18 -17.02 -34.60
N VAL A 18 44.48 -16.33 -35.70
CA VAL A 18 43.68 -15.19 -36.19
C VAL A 18 42.25 -15.61 -36.55
N GLY A 19 42.07 -16.82 -37.09
CA GLY A 19 40.75 -17.34 -37.48
C GLY A 19 39.76 -17.37 -36.32
N PRO A 20 40.04 -18.11 -35.23
CA PRO A 20 39.21 -18.12 -34.03
C PRO A 20 39.00 -16.74 -33.41
N LEU A 21 40.02 -15.88 -33.42
CA LEU A 21 39.92 -14.52 -32.88
C LEU A 21 38.92 -13.66 -33.66
N VAL A 22 38.97 -13.70 -35.00
CA VAL A 22 38.01 -12.98 -35.86
C VAL A 22 36.61 -13.54 -35.69
N ALA A 23 36.45 -14.87 -35.66
CA ALA A 23 35.16 -15.51 -35.44
C ALA A 23 34.56 -15.11 -34.08
N PHE A 24 35.37 -15.04 -33.03
CA PHE A 24 34.95 -14.58 -31.70
C PHE A 24 34.48 -13.12 -31.72
N LEU A 25 35.22 -12.22 -32.37
CA LEU A 25 34.83 -10.80 -32.48
C LEU A 25 33.53 -10.62 -33.26
N ILE A 26 33.34 -11.37 -34.35
CA ILE A 26 32.09 -11.36 -35.12
C ILE A 26 30.94 -11.86 -34.25
N PHE A 27 31.11 -12.99 -33.57
CA PHE A 27 30.09 -13.55 -32.68
C PHE A 27 29.69 -12.59 -31.56
N MET A 28 30.68 -11.97 -30.91
CA MET A 28 30.46 -10.94 -29.89
C MET A 28 29.66 -9.76 -30.47
N GLY A 29 30.06 -9.26 -31.64
CA GLY A 29 29.35 -8.17 -32.32
C GLY A 29 27.90 -8.52 -32.65
N VAL A 30 27.66 -9.72 -33.16
CA VAL A 30 26.30 -10.21 -33.46
C VAL A 30 25.46 -10.32 -32.19
N THR A 31 26.04 -10.82 -31.10
CA THR A 31 25.34 -10.95 -29.82
C THR A 31 24.96 -9.60 -29.23
N VAL A 32 25.86 -8.61 -29.29
CA VAL A 32 25.58 -7.23 -28.88
C VAL A 32 24.47 -6.62 -29.73
N ALA A 33 24.54 -6.76 -31.05
CA ALA A 33 23.53 -6.24 -31.96
C ALA A 33 22.16 -6.91 -31.75
N ALA A 34 22.13 -8.23 -31.53
CA ALA A 34 20.93 -8.98 -31.25
C ALA A 34 20.29 -8.56 -29.91
N SER A 35 21.11 -8.37 -28.86
CA SER A 35 20.65 -7.86 -27.57
C SER A 35 20.03 -6.48 -27.71
N PHE A 36 20.70 -5.56 -28.42
CA PHE A 36 20.18 -4.22 -28.67
C PHE A 36 18.86 -4.24 -29.44
N GLY A 37 18.79 -5.02 -30.53
CA GLY A 37 17.55 -5.20 -31.30
C GLY A 37 16.43 -5.80 -30.47
N PHE A 38 16.73 -6.79 -29.62
CA PHE A 38 15.76 -7.39 -28.71
C PHE A 38 15.22 -6.39 -27.70
N THR A 39 16.09 -5.55 -27.11
CA THR A 39 15.66 -4.47 -26.21
C THR A 39 14.75 -3.47 -26.90
N VAL A 40 15.07 -3.04 -28.13
CA VAL A 40 14.21 -2.13 -28.91
C VAL A 40 12.84 -2.75 -29.17
N VAL A 41 12.80 -4.01 -29.62
CA VAL A 41 11.53 -4.73 -29.88
C VAL A 41 10.70 -4.87 -28.61
N LEU A 42 11.32 -5.26 -27.49
CA LEU A 42 10.61 -5.34 -26.21
C LEU A 42 10.09 -3.98 -25.77
N PHE A 43 10.91 -2.93 -25.88
CA PHE A 43 10.51 -1.58 -25.50
C PHE A 43 9.31 -1.11 -26.32
N ASP A 44 9.32 -1.28 -27.64
CA ASP A 44 8.19 -0.93 -28.51
C ASP A 44 6.93 -1.75 -28.19
N PHE A 45 7.08 -3.05 -27.91
CA PHE A 45 5.97 -3.91 -27.52
C PHE A 45 5.37 -3.52 -26.16
N PHE A 46 6.21 -3.24 -25.17
CA PHE A 46 5.78 -2.86 -23.83
C PHE A 46 5.23 -1.44 -23.79
N THR A 47 5.80 -0.47 -24.51
CA THR A 47 5.27 0.91 -24.57
C THR A 47 3.90 0.96 -25.23
N GLN A 48 3.68 0.22 -26.32
CA GLN A 48 2.35 0.07 -26.94
C GLN A 48 1.32 -0.50 -25.95
N ARG A 49 1.73 -1.38 -25.04
CA ARG A 49 0.85 -1.97 -24.02
C ARG A 49 0.73 -1.10 -22.76
N ALA A 50 1.78 -0.36 -22.41
CA ALA A 50 1.86 0.50 -21.24
C ALA A 50 1.04 1.78 -21.40
N GLN A 51 0.84 2.27 -22.62
CA GLN A 51 -0.08 3.39 -22.89
C GLN A 51 -1.53 3.09 -22.47
N SER A 52 -1.92 1.82 -22.38
CA SER A 52 -3.23 1.42 -21.83
C SER A 52 -3.29 1.48 -20.29
N PHE A 53 -2.13 1.51 -19.62
CA PHE A 53 -1.99 1.62 -18.16
C PHE A 53 -1.61 3.04 -17.70
N ASP A 54 -1.11 3.87 -18.61
CA ASP A 54 -0.87 5.30 -18.40
C ASP A 54 -2.21 6.04 -18.49
N GLN A 55 -3.13 5.71 -17.58
CA GLN A 55 -4.32 6.51 -17.35
C GLN A 55 -3.85 7.94 -17.03
N PRO A 56 -4.42 8.98 -17.66
CA PRO A 56 -4.17 10.34 -17.23
C PRO A 56 -4.48 10.42 -15.73
N VAL A 57 -3.47 10.76 -14.95
CA VAL A 57 -3.59 10.94 -13.49
C VAL A 57 -4.88 11.69 -13.19
N SER A 58 -5.73 11.06 -12.38
CA SER A 58 -7.01 11.65 -12.03
C SER A 58 -6.76 13.06 -11.45
N PRO A 59 -7.58 14.07 -11.76
CA PRO A 59 -7.46 15.41 -11.16
C PRO A 59 -7.51 15.41 -9.62
N LEU A 60 -7.93 14.30 -8.99
CA LEU A 60 -7.87 14.08 -7.54
C LEU A 60 -6.49 13.66 -7.01
N GLN A 61 -5.57 13.28 -7.90
CA GLN A 61 -4.23 12.76 -7.58
C GLN A 61 -3.18 13.87 -7.56
N VAL A 62 -3.47 15.02 -8.19
CA VAL A 62 -2.74 16.28 -8.00
C VAL A 62 -3.35 17.03 -6.80
N LYS A 63 -3.33 16.37 -5.64
CA LYS A 63 -3.24 17.12 -4.40
C LYS A 63 -1.77 17.07 -4.02
N ASP A 64 -1.04 18.09 -4.47
CA ASP A 64 0.10 18.62 -3.71
C ASP A 64 -0.41 19.19 -2.38
N GLU A 65 -1.08 18.35 -1.58
CA GLU A 65 -1.08 18.54 -0.14
C GLU A 65 0.22 17.87 0.29
N THR A 66 1.32 18.62 0.23
CA THR A 66 2.46 18.34 1.10
C THR A 66 1.88 18.10 2.48
N ALA A 67 1.82 16.83 2.87
CA ALA A 67 1.28 16.45 4.16
C ALA A 67 2.00 17.35 5.19
N PRO A 68 1.26 18.06 6.05
CA PRO A 68 1.87 18.99 6.97
C PRO A 68 3.00 18.28 7.71
N GLU A 69 4.17 18.93 7.79
CA GLU A 69 5.32 18.33 8.46
C GLU A 69 4.90 17.82 9.84
N PRO A 70 5.38 16.64 10.26
CA PRO A 70 4.96 16.04 11.53
C PRO A 70 5.27 17.00 12.67
N GLN A 71 4.22 17.60 13.25
CA GLN A 71 4.36 18.54 14.35
C GLN A 71 4.71 17.78 15.63
N LEU A 72 5.69 18.28 16.38
CA LEU A 72 6.04 17.73 17.68
C LEU A 72 4.91 18.05 18.67
N GLN A 73 4.26 17.02 19.20
CA GLN A 73 3.28 17.17 20.28
C GLN A 73 4.01 17.60 21.57
N VAL A 74 3.84 18.86 21.98
CA VAL A 74 4.54 19.48 23.12
C VAL A 74 4.20 18.79 24.45
N VAL A 75 2.95 18.35 24.61
CA VAL A 75 2.46 17.67 25.81
C VAL A 75 1.84 16.33 25.41
N PRO A 76 2.56 15.22 25.57
CA PRO A 76 2.03 13.90 25.29
C PRO A 76 0.73 13.62 26.07
N GLY A 77 -0.31 13.20 25.35
CA GLY A 77 -1.57 12.78 25.95
C GLY A 77 -2.49 13.89 26.46
N LEU A 78 -2.23 15.17 26.15
CA LEU A 78 -3.17 16.25 26.43
C LEU A 78 -4.49 16.04 25.68
N ASP A 79 -4.42 15.75 24.39
CA ASP A 79 -5.60 15.56 23.55
C ASP A 79 -6.49 14.43 24.08
N ARG A 80 -5.87 13.30 24.47
CA ARG A 80 -6.59 12.17 25.09
C ARG A 80 -7.33 12.61 26.37
N ARG A 81 -6.72 13.43 27.22
CA ARG A 81 -7.36 13.88 28.47
C ARG A 81 -8.54 14.79 28.17
N LEU A 82 -8.38 15.72 27.23
CA LEU A 82 -9.46 16.63 26.83
C LEU A 82 -10.64 15.87 26.22
N GLU A 83 -10.37 14.87 25.38
CA GLU A 83 -11.40 14.00 24.82
C GLU A 83 -12.10 13.19 25.92
N GLN A 84 -11.34 12.59 26.84
CA GLN A 84 -11.90 11.86 27.97
C GLN A 84 -12.78 12.72 28.88
N GLU A 85 -12.36 13.96 29.16
CA GLU A 85 -13.13 14.91 29.97
C GLU A 85 -14.44 15.28 29.26
N ALA A 86 -14.39 15.60 27.96
CA ALA A 86 -15.57 15.91 27.17
C ALA A 86 -16.54 14.72 27.07
N GLU A 87 -16.04 13.51 26.88
CA GLU A 87 -16.84 12.28 26.88
C GLU A 87 -17.50 12.05 28.25
N THR A 88 -16.74 12.24 29.33
CA THR A 88 -17.23 12.06 30.70
C THR A 88 -18.32 13.08 31.03
N GLU A 89 -18.14 14.35 30.64
CA GLU A 89 -19.15 15.39 30.81
C GLU A 89 -20.42 15.04 30.02
N ARG A 90 -20.27 14.58 28.77
CA ARG A 90 -21.39 14.16 27.94
C ARG A 90 -22.09 12.92 28.50
N LEU A 91 -21.44 12.00 29.21
CA LEU A 91 -22.11 10.81 29.74
C LEU A 91 -22.86 11.07 31.05
N ASN A 92 -22.32 11.95 31.89
CA ASN A 92 -22.83 12.19 33.24
C ASN A 92 -23.75 13.42 33.34
N GLY A 93 -23.74 14.30 32.34
CA GLY A 93 -24.49 15.55 32.31
C GLY A 93 -25.83 15.47 31.59
N TYR A 94 -26.54 16.59 31.55
CA TYR A 94 -27.63 16.80 30.60
C TYR A 94 -27.11 17.68 29.45
N GLY A 95 -27.65 17.51 28.26
CA GLY A 95 -27.27 18.35 27.13
C GLY A 95 -28.21 18.24 25.95
N TRP A 96 -28.06 19.12 24.98
CA TRP A 96 -28.79 19.04 23.72
C TRP A 96 -28.12 18.05 22.76
N VAL A 97 -28.93 17.21 22.12
CA VAL A 97 -28.49 16.46 20.93
C VAL A 97 -28.85 17.25 19.67
N ASP A 98 -30.08 17.78 19.64
CA ASP A 98 -30.56 18.69 18.60
C ASP A 98 -31.56 19.66 19.23
N GLU A 99 -31.16 20.92 19.38
CA GLU A 99 -31.99 21.96 20.00
C GLU A 99 -33.20 22.33 19.12
N ASN A 100 -33.06 22.31 17.79
CA ASN A 100 -34.14 22.64 16.87
C ASN A 100 -35.24 21.57 16.88
N ALA A 101 -34.83 20.31 16.94
CA ALA A 101 -35.74 19.18 17.10
C ALA A 101 -36.24 18.99 18.55
N ARG A 102 -35.75 19.81 19.49
CA ARG A 102 -36.01 19.71 20.93
C ARG A 102 -35.66 18.34 21.52
N VAL A 103 -34.57 17.75 21.05
CA VAL A 103 -34.05 16.45 21.53
C VAL A 103 -32.91 16.68 22.51
N VAL A 104 -33.14 16.26 23.76
CA VAL A 104 -32.14 16.31 24.85
C VAL A 104 -31.54 14.93 25.10
N HIS A 105 -30.27 14.93 25.49
CA HIS A 105 -29.57 13.80 26.08
C HIS A 105 -29.69 13.89 27.62
N ILE A 106 -29.87 12.73 28.26
CA ILE A 106 -29.91 12.56 29.72
C ILE A 106 -28.70 11.72 30.17
N PRO A 107 -28.24 11.88 31.43
CA PRO A 107 -27.14 11.08 31.97
C PRO A 107 -27.37 9.59 31.76
N ILE A 108 -26.31 8.86 31.45
CA ILE A 108 -26.43 7.45 31.04
C ILE A 108 -27.04 6.56 32.12
N GLU A 109 -26.78 6.84 33.40
CA GLU A 109 -27.39 6.14 34.53
C GLU A 109 -28.91 6.33 34.53
N LYS A 110 -29.38 7.55 34.23
CA LYS A 110 -30.82 7.86 34.13
C LYS A 110 -31.45 7.25 32.89
N ALA A 111 -30.71 7.18 31.78
CA ALA A 111 -31.17 6.50 30.58
C ALA A 111 -31.40 5.01 30.84
N ILE A 112 -30.50 4.35 31.59
CA ILE A 112 -30.65 2.95 32.00
C ILE A 112 -31.90 2.78 32.87
N ASP A 113 -32.09 3.62 33.90
CA ASP A 113 -33.28 3.57 34.77
C ASP A 113 -34.58 3.63 33.94
N VAL A 114 -34.68 4.63 33.05
CA VAL A 114 -35.86 4.85 32.19
C VAL A 114 -36.05 3.70 31.21
N LEU A 115 -34.98 3.12 30.69
CA LEU A 115 -35.06 1.98 29.77
C LEU A 115 -35.55 0.72 30.48
N LEU A 116 -35.12 0.49 31.72
CA LEU A 116 -35.60 -0.63 32.53
C LEU A 116 -37.09 -0.48 32.87
N GLU A 117 -37.53 0.73 33.19
CA GLU A 117 -38.96 1.02 33.44
C GLU A 117 -39.83 0.79 32.20
N LYS A 118 -39.36 1.20 31.02
CA LYS A 118 -40.09 1.06 29.76
C LYS A 118 -40.06 -0.37 29.20
N GLY A 119 -39.09 -1.18 29.63
CA GLY A 119 -38.82 -2.50 29.08
C GLY A 119 -38.12 -2.43 27.71
N VAL A 120 -37.39 -3.49 27.36
CA VAL A 120 -36.72 -3.60 26.05
C VAL A 120 -37.60 -4.41 25.08
N PRO A 121 -37.74 -3.97 23.81
CA PRO A 121 -38.47 -4.75 22.81
C PRO A 121 -37.74 -6.08 22.56
N VAL A 122 -38.37 -7.19 22.95
CA VAL A 122 -37.87 -8.53 22.62
C VAL A 122 -38.15 -8.79 21.14
N ARG A 123 -37.08 -9.05 20.38
CA ARG A 123 -37.21 -9.52 18.99
C ARG A 123 -37.97 -10.85 18.99
N GLN A 124 -39.18 -10.86 18.44
CA GLN A 124 -39.89 -12.12 18.17
C GLN A 124 -39.16 -12.85 17.05
N THR A 125 -38.25 -13.75 17.41
CA THR A 125 -37.60 -14.64 16.45
C THR A 125 -38.64 -15.65 15.96
N ALA A 126 -39.21 -15.38 14.78
CA ALA A 126 -39.69 -16.33 13.77
C ALA A 126 -40.20 -17.71 14.26
N ALA A 127 -41.17 -17.75 15.17
CA ALA A 127 -41.95 -18.97 15.48
C ALA A 127 -43.34 -18.94 14.82
N ALA A 128 -43.47 -18.25 13.67
CA ALA A 128 -44.73 -18.14 12.92
C ALA A 128 -44.60 -18.49 11.43
N THR A 129 -43.43 -18.92 10.95
CA THR A 129 -43.26 -19.37 9.55
C THR A 129 -43.26 -20.90 9.40
N GLU A 130 -43.19 -21.67 10.49
CA GLU A 130 -43.21 -23.15 10.44
C GLU A 130 -44.58 -23.79 10.78
N ALA A 131 -45.64 -22.98 10.88
CA ALA A 131 -47.01 -23.48 11.12
C ALA A 131 -47.97 -23.22 9.94
N ALA A 132 -47.48 -22.70 8.82
CA ALA A 132 -48.29 -22.36 7.65
C ALA A 132 -47.70 -22.94 6.35
N GLU A 133 -47.37 -24.23 6.36
CA GLU A 133 -47.37 -25.01 5.12
C GLU A 133 -47.90 -26.43 5.37
N PRO A 134 -49.22 -26.63 5.39
CA PRO A 134 -49.83 -27.88 4.97
C PRO A 134 -50.25 -27.75 3.50
N ALA A 135 -49.67 -28.61 2.67
CA ALA A 135 -50.27 -29.27 1.51
C ALA A 135 -51.25 -28.45 0.62
N GLN A 136 -50.82 -28.22 -0.63
CA GLN A 136 -51.57 -28.63 -1.83
C GLN A 136 -50.69 -28.57 -3.08
#